data_AF-A0A3Q9JR22-F1
#
_entry.id   AF-A0A3Q9JR22-F1
#
_cell.length_a   1.000
_cell.length_b   1.000
_cell.length_c   1.000
_cell.angle_alpha   90.00
_cell.angle_beta   90.00
_cell.angle_gamma   90.00
#
_symmetry.space_group_name_H-M   'P 1'
#
loop_
_entity.id
_entity.type
_entity.pdbx_description
1 polymer ?
#
loop_
_entity_poly.entity_id
_entity_poly.type
_entity_poly.pdbx_seq_one_letter_code
_entity_poly.pdbx_strand_id
1 'polypeptide(L)'
;TQYKVLEEFGYIYNSSVGVPAQPIPVWPYTLDYKIPRDCNSGTCPAKSFPGDWEVPLNAHYIEGFEGWHCPYLDQCVLHNHDPDEVFEWLQEDFAKSAFSLRINFHD
;
A
#
# COMPACT_ATOMS: atom_id res chain seq x y z
N THR A 1 21.43 -1.77 5.85
CA THR A 1 19.96 -1.82 5.99
C THR A 1 19.37 -1.75 4.61
N GLN A 2 18.14 -2.23 4.39
CA GLN A 2 17.48 -2.24 3.06
C GLN A 2 17.67 -0.94 2.28
N TYR A 3 17.28 0.19 2.87
CA TYR A 3 17.36 1.51 2.22
C TYR A 3 18.80 1.99 1.90
N LYS A 4 19.81 1.57 2.65
CA LYS A 4 21.21 1.88 2.28
C LYS A 4 21.64 1.15 1.01
N VAL A 5 21.18 -0.07 0.81
CA VAL A 5 21.45 -0.83 -0.42
C VAL A 5 20.73 -0.18 -1.60
N LEU A 6 19.54 0.38 -1.38
CA LEU A 6 18.83 1.11 -2.43
C LEU A 6 19.62 2.33 -2.91
N GLU A 7 20.06 3.16 -1.97
CA GLU A 7 20.92 4.33 -2.23
C GLU A 7 22.26 3.95 -2.90
N GLU A 8 22.98 2.95 -2.34
CA GLU A 8 24.31 2.53 -2.83
C GLU A 8 24.28 1.98 -4.26
N PHE A 9 23.19 1.33 -4.66
CA PHE A 9 23.03 0.74 -5.99
C PHE A 9 22.21 1.61 -6.94
N GLY A 10 21.77 2.80 -6.51
CA GLY A 10 21.02 3.75 -7.34
C GLY A 10 19.61 3.27 -7.69
N TYR A 11 18.97 2.49 -6.82
CA TYR A 11 17.54 2.23 -6.93
C TYR A 11 16.76 3.49 -6.58
N ILE A 12 15.65 3.72 -7.28
CA ILE A 12 14.86 4.96 -7.15
C ILE A 12 13.61 4.80 -6.27
N TYR A 13 13.16 3.56 -6.02
CA TYR A 13 12.01 3.30 -5.17
C TYR A 13 12.09 1.95 -4.44
N ASN A 14 11.34 1.85 -3.35
CA ASN A 14 11.02 0.64 -2.62
C ASN A 14 9.50 0.43 -2.58
N SER A 15 9.05 -0.82 -2.52
CA SER A 15 7.63 -1.16 -2.37
C SER A 15 7.47 -2.35 -1.44
N SER A 16 7.89 -2.16 -0.19
CA SER A 16 7.84 -3.22 0.83
C SER A 16 7.15 -2.79 2.11
N VAL A 17 6.77 -1.52 2.26
CA VAL A 17 6.06 -1.04 3.44
C VAL A 17 4.56 -1.29 3.26
N GLY A 18 4.04 -2.22 4.05
CA GLY A 18 2.61 -2.47 4.18
C GLY A 18 1.90 -1.35 4.95
N VAL A 19 0.75 -0.94 4.44
CA VAL A 19 -0.13 0.05 5.05
C VAL A 19 -1.47 -0.62 5.40
N PRO A 20 -1.93 -0.54 6.66
CA PRO A 20 -3.24 -1.08 7.04
C PRO A 20 -4.36 -0.47 6.18
N ALA A 21 -5.45 -1.23 6.01
CA ALA A 21 -6.60 -0.76 5.25
C ALA A 21 -7.18 0.51 5.90
N GLN A 22 -7.45 1.51 5.07
CA GLN A 22 -7.98 2.80 5.47
C GLN A 22 -8.79 3.42 4.32
N PRO A 23 -9.72 4.35 4.61
CA PRO A 23 -10.59 4.94 3.58
C PRO A 23 -9.84 5.71 2.47
N ILE A 24 -8.66 6.25 2.80
CA ILE A 24 -7.83 7.01 1.87
C ILE A 24 -6.51 6.26 1.70
N PRO A 25 -6.23 5.68 0.52
CA PRO A 25 -4.96 4.99 0.28
C PRO A 25 -3.81 5.99 0.38
N VAL A 26 -2.67 5.50 0.84
CA VAL A 26 -1.48 6.33 0.96
C VAL A 26 -0.82 6.43 -0.41
N TRP A 27 -0.53 7.67 -0.81
CA TRP A 27 0.22 7.98 -2.00
C TRP A 27 1.71 7.68 -1.83
N PRO A 28 2.44 7.36 -2.90
CA PRO A 28 3.90 7.31 -2.85
C PRO A 28 4.49 8.60 -2.29
N TYR A 29 5.54 8.46 -1.48
CA TYR A 29 6.20 9.59 -0.83
C TYR A 29 7.71 9.40 -0.85
N THR A 30 8.45 10.50 -0.81
CA THR A 30 9.91 10.46 -0.67
C THR A 30 10.32 10.24 0.77
N LEU A 31 11.48 9.63 0.96
CA LEU A 31 12.11 9.43 2.28
C LEU A 31 13.02 10.60 2.66
N ASP A 32 12.83 11.79 2.09
CA ASP A 32 13.56 13.01 2.44
C ASP A 32 13.42 13.34 3.94
N TYR A 33 12.26 13.00 4.51
CA TYR A 33 11.94 13.15 5.92
C TYR A 33 11.58 11.82 6.56
N LYS A 34 11.71 11.76 7.90
CA LYS A 34 11.24 10.60 8.66
C LYS A 34 9.75 10.38 8.42
N ILE A 35 9.37 9.11 8.18
CA ILE A 35 7.97 8.72 8.00
C ILE A 35 7.15 9.13 9.23
N PRO A 36 6.07 9.92 9.08
CA PRO A 36 5.29 10.46 10.19
C PRO A 36 4.28 9.46 10.80
N ARG A 37 4.38 8.16 10.49
CA ARG A 37 3.45 7.12 10.94
C ARG A 37 4.17 6.00 11.66
N ASP A 38 3.50 5.43 12.67
CA ASP A 38 3.97 4.23 13.37
C ASP A 38 3.91 3.05 12.42
N CYS A 39 5.10 2.60 12.00
CA CYS A 39 5.24 1.42 11.17
C CYS A 39 5.34 0.19 12.08
N ASN A 40 4.24 -0.55 12.18
CA ASN A 40 4.13 -1.76 13.01
C ASN A 40 5.03 -2.91 12.52
N SER A 41 5.56 -2.84 11.30
CA SER A 41 6.25 -3.95 10.63
C SER A 41 7.75 -4.06 10.94
N GLY A 42 8.32 -3.18 11.78
CA GLY A 42 9.74 -3.23 12.20
C GLY A 42 10.78 -3.00 11.10
N THR A 43 10.37 -2.89 9.83
CA THR A 43 11.22 -2.73 8.65
C THR A 43 11.31 -1.28 8.16
N CYS A 44 10.54 -0.36 8.73
CA CYS A 44 10.52 1.00 8.25
C CYS A 44 11.78 1.80 8.63
N PRO A 45 12.21 2.71 7.75
CA PRO A 45 13.40 3.50 7.95
C PRO A 45 13.18 4.51 9.08
N ALA A 46 13.99 4.40 10.13
CA ALA A 46 14.01 5.37 11.23
C ALA A 46 14.79 6.66 10.89
N LYS A 47 15.42 6.71 9.72
CA LYS A 47 16.27 7.79 9.19
C LYS A 47 15.75 8.23 7.83
N SER A 48 16.08 9.46 7.42
CA SER A 48 15.84 9.95 6.06
C SER A 48 16.79 9.30 5.05
N PHE A 49 16.27 9.07 3.84
CA PHE A 49 16.98 8.63 2.63
C PHE A 49 16.55 9.56 1.48
N PRO A 50 17.18 10.73 1.33
CA PRO A 50 16.73 11.73 0.37
C PRO A 50 16.81 11.24 -1.07
N GLY A 51 15.75 11.49 -1.85
CA GLY A 51 15.62 11.04 -3.25
C GLY A 51 15.09 9.62 -3.44
N ASP A 52 15.05 8.79 -2.40
CA ASP A 52 14.42 7.46 -2.45
C ASP A 52 12.90 7.59 -2.29
N TRP A 53 12.15 6.88 -3.12
CA TRP A 53 10.69 6.81 -3.03
C TRP A 53 10.22 5.55 -2.29
N GLU A 54 9.21 5.67 -1.46
CA GLU A 54 8.42 4.53 -0.98
C GLU A 54 7.08 4.52 -1.71
N VAL A 55 6.78 3.39 -2.36
CA VAL A 55 5.49 3.08 -2.97
C VAL A 55 4.77 2.10 -2.03
N PRO A 56 3.91 2.59 -1.13
CA PRO A 56 3.33 1.77 -0.08
C PRO A 56 2.37 0.72 -0.63
N LEU A 57 2.38 -0.46 -0.01
CA LEU A 57 1.42 -1.53 -0.27
C LEU A 57 0.16 -1.29 0.59
N ASN A 58 -0.83 -0.60 0.01
CA ASN A 58 -2.11 -0.38 0.67
C ASN A 58 -2.88 -1.71 0.75
N ALA A 59 -3.25 -2.13 1.96
CA ALA A 59 -3.98 -3.38 2.14
C ALA A 59 -5.40 -3.29 1.56
N HIS A 60 -5.75 -4.31 0.78
CA HIS A 60 -7.07 -4.49 0.21
C HIS A 60 -8.10 -4.79 1.31
N TYR A 61 -9.28 -4.17 1.18
CA TYR A 61 -10.38 -4.37 2.12
C TYR A 61 -11.72 -3.93 1.54
N ILE A 62 -12.65 -4.89 1.50
CA ILE A 62 -14.05 -4.65 1.15
C ILE A 62 -14.92 -4.98 2.35
N GLU A 63 -15.70 -4.00 2.79
CA GLU A 63 -16.67 -4.16 3.86
C GLU A 63 -17.77 -5.15 3.42
N GLY A 64 -18.06 -6.17 4.22
CA GLY A 64 -19.02 -7.23 3.89
C GLY A 64 -18.37 -8.54 3.43
N PHE A 65 -17.08 -8.55 3.08
CA PHE A 65 -16.31 -9.77 2.89
C PHE A 65 -15.60 -10.12 4.20
N GLU A 66 -15.86 -11.32 4.74
CA GLU A 66 -15.14 -11.81 5.91
C GLU A 66 -13.69 -12.11 5.51
N GLY A 67 -12.71 -11.49 6.18
CA GLY A 67 -11.30 -11.66 5.85
C GLY A 67 -10.37 -10.69 6.55
N TRP A 68 -9.08 -11.01 6.55
CA TRP A 68 -8.02 -10.11 7.03
C TRP A 68 -7.61 -9.14 5.92
N HIS A 69 -7.21 -7.93 6.29
CA HIS A 69 -6.62 -6.97 5.37
C HIS A 69 -5.33 -7.54 4.75
N CYS A 70 -5.27 -7.56 3.43
CA CYS A 70 -4.23 -8.24 2.67
C CYS A 70 -3.47 -7.23 1.79
N PRO A 71 -2.15 -7.09 1.91
CA PRO A 71 -1.35 -6.26 1.00
C PRO A 71 -1.14 -6.91 -0.37
N TYR A 72 -1.31 -8.24 -0.47
CA TYR A 72 -1.21 -9.01 -1.70
C TYR A 72 -2.49 -9.81 -1.92
N LEU A 73 -2.95 -9.90 -3.18
CA LEU A 73 -4.23 -10.54 -3.53
C LEU A 73 -4.28 -12.04 -3.23
N ASP A 74 -3.14 -12.74 -3.33
CA ASP A 74 -3.01 -14.16 -3.01
C ASP A 74 -3.14 -14.46 -1.51
N GLN A 75 -3.07 -13.43 -0.66
CA GLN A 75 -3.27 -13.53 0.79
C GLN A 75 -4.70 -13.16 1.22
N CYS A 76 -5.52 -12.64 0.31
CA CYS A 76 -6.89 -12.29 0.61
C CYS A 76 -7.75 -13.55 0.72
N VAL A 77 -8.55 -13.65 1.78
CA VAL A 77 -9.50 -14.76 1.94
C VAL A 77 -10.75 -14.45 1.12
N LEU A 78 -10.79 -14.96 -0.11
CA LEU A 78 -11.97 -14.94 -0.96
C LEU A 78 -12.73 -16.25 -0.73
N HIS A 79 -13.83 -16.19 0.03
CA HIS A 79 -14.54 -17.36 0.53
C HIS A 79 -15.15 -18.25 -0.56
N ASN A 80 -15.46 -17.66 -1.71
CA ASN A 80 -15.95 -18.36 -2.89
C ASN A 80 -15.02 -17.97 -4.05
N HIS A 81 -14.28 -18.93 -4.60
CA HIS A 81 -13.53 -18.74 -5.84
C HIS A 81 -14.47 -18.71 -7.06
N ASP A 82 -15.69 -18.21 -6.88
CA ASP A 82 -16.62 -17.98 -7.97
C ASP A 82 -16.08 -16.83 -8.84
N PRO A 83 -15.95 -17.00 -10.16
CA PRO A 83 -15.36 -15.98 -11.02
C PRO A 83 -16.10 -14.64 -11.00
N ASP A 84 -17.42 -14.66 -10.84
CA ASP A 84 -18.23 -13.44 -10.84
C ASP A 84 -18.07 -12.69 -9.52
N GLU A 85 -18.08 -13.39 -8.38
CA GLU A 85 -17.79 -12.80 -7.07
C GLU A 85 -16.37 -12.19 -6.99
N VAL A 86 -15.37 -12.90 -7.53
CA VAL A 86 -13.98 -12.39 -7.59
C VAL A 86 -13.90 -11.14 -8.47
N PHE A 87 -14.61 -11.14 -9.60
CA PHE A 87 -14.64 -9.99 -10.49
C PHE A 87 -15.30 -8.77 -9.84
N GLU A 88 -16.45 -8.95 -9.18
CA GLU A 88 -17.13 -7.89 -8.42
C GLU A 88 -16.23 -7.34 -7.31
N TRP A 89 -15.59 -8.21 -6.54
CA TRP A 89 -14.64 -7.81 -5.49
C TRP A 89 -13.49 -6.95 -6.05
N LEU A 90 -12.90 -7.35 -7.17
CA LEU A 90 -11.81 -6.61 -7.83
C LEU A 90 -12.29 -5.24 -8.34
N GLN A 91 -13.51 -5.15 -8.86
CA GLN A 91 -14.08 -3.89 -9.32
C GLN A 91 -14.32 -2.92 -8.17
N GLU A 92 -14.84 -3.40 -7.04
CA GLU A 92 -15.07 -2.57 -5.86
C GLU A 92 -13.78 -2.04 -5.25
N ASP A 93 -12.75 -2.88 -5.13
CA ASP A 93 -11.44 -2.49 -4.60
C ASP A 93 -10.77 -1.43 -5.49
N PHE A 94 -10.83 -1.63 -6.81
CA PHE A 94 -10.34 -0.66 -7.77
C PHE A 94 -11.11 0.66 -7.70
N ALA A 95 -12.44 0.63 -7.63
CA ALA A 95 -13.28 1.83 -7.60
C ALA A 95 -13.00 2.68 -6.36
N LYS A 96 -12.84 2.06 -5.18
CA LYS A 96 -12.47 2.76 -3.94
C LYS A 96 -11.15 3.50 -4.09
N SER A 97 -10.13 2.80 -4.58
CA SER A 97 -8.81 3.37 -4.81
C SER A 97 -8.89 4.51 -5.83
N ALA A 98 -9.46 4.27 -7.01
CA ALA A 98 -9.53 5.27 -8.08
C ALA A 98 -10.29 6.54 -7.69
N PHE A 99 -11.40 6.40 -6.95
CA PHE A 99 -12.18 7.56 -6.49
C PHE A 99 -11.40 8.38 -5.46
N SER A 100 -10.77 7.73 -4.50
CA SER A 100 -9.96 8.40 -3.48
C SER A 100 -8.73 9.09 -4.08
N LEU A 101 -8.08 8.46 -5.06
CA LEU A 101 -6.97 9.06 -5.80
C LEU A 101 -7.43 10.29 -6.60
N ARG A 102 -8.61 10.25 -7.23
CA ARG A 102 -9.16 11.40 -7.97
C ARG A 102 -9.48 12.60 -7.07
N ILE A 103 -9.96 12.37 -5.86
CA ILE A 103 -10.22 13.46 -4.90
C ILE A 103 -8.92 14.19 -4.58
N ASN A 104 -7.83 13.46 -4.29
CA ASN A 104 -6.53 14.06 -3.95
C ASN A 104 -5.86 14.81 -5.12
N PHE A 105 -6.24 14.56 -6.37
CA PHE A 105 -5.74 15.32 -7.53
C PHE A 105 -6.49 16.63 -7.80
N HIS A 106 -7.67 16.80 -7.18
CA HIS A 106 -8.50 17.98 -7.38
C HIS A 106 -8.26 19.08 -6.33
N ASP A 107 -7.46 18.79 -5.30
CA ASP A 107 -6.93 19.74 -4.32
C ASP A 107 -5.52 20.21 -4.72
#